data_AF-A0A0C2W6F3-F1
#
_entry.id   AF-A0A0C2W6F3-F1
#
_cell.length_a   1.000
_cell.length_b   1.000
_cell.length_c   1.000
_cell.angle_alpha   90.00
_cell.angle_beta   90.00
_cell.angle_gamma   90.00
#
_symmetry.space_group_name_H-M   'P 1'
#
loop_
_entity.id
_entity.type
_entity.pdbx_description
1 polymer ?
#
loop_
_entity_poly.entity_id
_entity_poly.type
_entity_poly.pdbx_seq_one_letter_code
_entity_poly.pdbx_strand_id
1 'polypeptide(L)' 'MGSAVCDANLITASGIAPLEFAAEVLKKIDVFTADTLQSWYNLNKTHKPEYFFQLMNSVSR' A
#
# COMPACT_ATOMS: atom_id res chain seq x y z
N MET A 1 12.48 -10.33 -8.76
CA MET A 1 12.81 -9.51 -7.58
C MET A 1 11.77 -8.40 -7.51
N GLY A 2 11.05 -8.27 -6.40
CA GLY A 2 10.06 -7.19 -6.23
C GLY A 2 10.73 -5.82 -6.23
N SER A 3 10.01 -4.78 -6.65
CA SER A 3 10.52 -3.41 -6.69
C SER A 3 10.63 -2.76 -5.30
N ALA A 4 9.99 -3.36 -4.29
CA ALA A 4 10.19 -3.18 -2.85
C ALA A 4 10.29 -4.55 -2.17
N VAL A 5 11.07 -4.64 -1.08
CA VAL A 5 11.33 -5.85 -0.29
C VAL A 5 11.28 -5.50 1.19
N CYS A 6 10.53 -6.28 1.96
CA CYS A 6 10.48 -6.23 3.42
C CYS A 6 11.10 -7.50 3.98
N ASP A 7 12.12 -7.36 4.83
CA ASP A 7 12.72 -8.44 5.60
C ASP A 7 12.80 -8.03 7.08
N ALA A 8 12.15 -8.80 7.95
CA ALA A 8 11.95 -8.47 9.36
C ALA A 8 11.51 -7.01 9.58
N ASN A 9 12.40 -6.13 10.04
CA ASN A 9 12.17 -4.72 10.33
C ASN A 9 12.85 -3.77 9.34
N LEU A 10 13.43 -4.29 8.25
CA LEU A 10 14.09 -3.53 7.21
C LEU A 10 13.26 -3.57 5.93
N ILE A 11 12.95 -2.40 5.39
CA ILE A 11 12.27 -2.25 4.11
C ILE A 11 13.20 -1.51 3.16
N THR A 12 13.39 -2.07 1.97
CA THR A 12 14.20 -1.47 0.91
C THR A 12 13.41 -1.47 -0.40
N ALA A 13 13.69 -0.50 -1.27
CA ALA A 13 13.06 -0.42 -2.58
C ALA A 13 13.98 0.27 -3.58
N SER A 14 13.73 0.05 -4.87
CA SER A 14 14.33 0.86 -5.92
C SER A 14 13.77 2.28 -5.89
N GLY A 15 14.57 3.28 -6.25
CA GLY A 15 14.15 4.69 -6.28
C GLY A 15 12.99 4.99 -7.25
N ILE A 16 12.72 4.08 -8.19
CA ILE A 16 11.58 4.17 -9.12
C ILE A 16 10.29 3.49 -8.62
N ALA A 17 10.30 2.95 -7.39
CA ALA A 17 9.18 2.20 -6.82
C ALA A 17 8.62 2.83 -5.52
N PRO A 18 8.29 4.15 -5.53
CA PRO A 18 7.84 4.82 -4.33
C PRO A 18 6.50 4.29 -3.80
N LEU A 19 5.61 3.83 -4.69
CA LEU A 19 4.31 3.31 -4.31
C LEU A 19 4.42 1.96 -3.59
N GLU A 20 5.21 1.03 -4.14
CA GLU A 20 5.46 -0.26 -3.50
C GLU A 20 6.22 -0.09 -2.18
N PHE A 21 7.16 0.84 -2.10
CA PHE A 21 7.86 1.17 -0.85
C PHE A 21 6.88 1.65 0.23
N ALA A 22 6.03 2.62 -0.10
CA ALA A 22 5.03 3.14 0.84
C ALA A 22 4.05 2.04 1.28
N ALA A 23 3.64 1.14 0.37
CA ALA A 23 2.76 0.02 0.73
C ALA A 23 3.40 -0.93 1.75
N GLU A 24 4.67 -1.31 1.56
CA GLU A 24 5.40 -2.16 2.52
C GLU A 24 5.60 -1.48 3.87
N VAL A 25 5.90 -0.17 3.88
CA VAL A 25 6.04 0.60 5.13
C VAL A 25 4.72 0.65 5.89
N LEU A 26 3.63 1.03 5.23
CA LEU A 26 2.29 1.10 5.84
C LEU A 26 1.83 -0.26 6.36
N LYS A 27 2.12 -1.34 5.63
CA LYS A 27 1.88 -2.71 6.06
C LYS A 27 2.66 -3.07 7.32
N LYS A 28 3.93 -2.70 7.39
CA LYS A 28 4.83 -3.09 8.48
C LYS A 28 4.49 -2.42 9.81
N ILE A 29 4.03 -1.17 9.76
CA ILE A 29 3.60 -0.42 10.94
C ILE A 29 2.14 -0.71 11.32
N ASP A 30 1.44 -1.55 10.54
CA ASP A 30 0.08 -2.03 10.80
C ASP A 30 -0.93 -0.90 11.09
N VAL A 31 -0.80 0.22 10.37
CA VAL A 31 -1.66 1.41 10.57
C VAL A 31 -2.97 1.33 9.79
N PHE A 32 -3.03 0.48 8.76
CA PHE A 32 -4.20 0.24 7.94
C PHE A 32 -4.62 -1.23 8.03
N THR A 33 -5.93 -1.47 8.01
CA THR A 33 -6.45 -2.81 7.76
C THR A 33 -5.95 -3.30 6.39
N ALA A 34 -5.91 -4.63 6.20
CA ALA A 34 -5.49 -5.22 4.94
C ALA A 34 -6.31 -4.70 3.74
N ASP A 35 -7.62 -4.57 3.90
CA ASP A 35 -8.53 -4.04 2.86
C ASP A 35 -8.22 -2.58 2.55
N THR A 36 -8.03 -1.75 3.58
CA THR A 36 -7.68 -0.33 3.42
C THR A 36 -6.37 -0.15 2.67
N LEU A 37 -5.33 -0.91 3.04
CA LEU A 37 -4.05 -0.85 2.36
C LEU A 37 -4.17 -1.30 0.90
N GLN A 38 -4.91 -2.38 0.63
CA GLN A 38 -5.10 -2.91 -0.71
C GLN A 38 -5.85 -1.92 -1.61
N SER A 39 -6.93 -1.31 -1.10
CA SER A 39 -7.67 -0.28 -1.84
C SER A 39 -6.84 0.97 -2.08
N TRP A 40 -6.06 1.42 -1.09
CA TRP A 40 -5.14 2.54 -1.24
C TRP A 40 -4.08 2.26 -2.32
N TYR A 41 -3.45 1.09 -2.28
CA TYR A 41 -2.44 0.70 -3.27
C TYR A 41 -3.03 0.65 -4.69
N ASN A 42 -4.18 -0.01 -4.84
CA ASN A 42 -4.85 -0.15 -6.14
C ASN A 42 -5.30 1.21 -6.71
N LEU A 43 -5.84 2.10 -5.88
CA LEU A 43 -6.20 3.46 -6.29
C LEU A 43 -5.01 4.21 -6.86
N ASN A 44 -3.87 4.21 -6.14
CA ASN A 44 -2.67 4.93 -6.56
C ASN A 44 -1.97 4.27 -7.76
N LYS A 45 -2.11 2.94 -7.93
CA LYS A 45 -1.49 2.20 -9.04
C LYS A 45 -2.26 2.34 -10.35
N THR A 46 -3.60 2.28 -10.28
CA THR A 46 -4.43 2.14 -11.48
C THR A 46 -5.29 3.36 -11.77
N HIS A 47 -5.39 4.32 -10.85
CA HIS A 47 -6.23 5.52 -10.97
C HIS A 47 -7.71 5.23 -11.23
N LYS A 48 -8.17 4.05 -10.82
CA LYS A 48 -9.54 3.59 -11.07
C LYS A 48 -10.47 4.05 -9.94
N PRO A 49 -11.58 4.77 -10.25
CA PRO A 49 -12.45 5.35 -9.24
C PRO A 49 -13.06 4.32 -8.27
N GLU A 50 -13.28 3.08 -8.69
CA GLU A 50 -13.81 2.01 -7.83
C GLU A 50 -12.97 1.81 -6.56
N TYR A 51 -11.64 1.93 -6.65
CA TYR A 51 -10.76 1.78 -5.49
C TYR A 51 -10.82 2.96 -4.53
N PHE A 52 -11.22 4.15 -5.01
CA PHE A 52 -11.49 5.28 -4.12
C PHE A 52 -12.69 4.99 -3.23
N PHE A 53 -13.80 4.50 -3.81
CA PHE A 53 -14.98 4.14 -3.02
C PHE A 53 -14.70 2.99 -2.05
N GLN A 54 -13.93 1.98 -2.46
CA GLN A 54 -13.51 0.91 -1.55
C GLN A 54 -12.62 1.44 -0.41
N LEU A 55 -11.67 2.32 -0.71
CA LEU A 55 -10.80 2.94 0.29
C LEU A 55 -11.65 3.69 1.33
N MET A 56 -12.53 4.60 0.88
CA MET A 56 -13.36 5.40 1.79
C MET A 56 -14.27 4.54 2.68
N ASN A 57 -14.81 3.43 2.14
CA ASN A 57 -15.63 2.50 2.90
C ASN A 57 -14.83 1.65 3.90
N SER A 58 -13.52 1.51 3.72
CA SER A 58 -12.64 0.70 4.57
C SER A 58 -11.99 1.47 5.72
N VAL A 59 -11.73 2.78 5.55
CA VAL A 59 -11.04 3.63 6.55
C VAL A 59 -11.88 3.88 7.81
N SER A 60 -13.20 3.73 7.70
CA SER A 60 -14.15 4.04 8.79
C SER A 60 -14.56 2.80 9.60
N ARG A 61 -13.81 1.71 9.49
CA ARG A 61 -14.05 0.45 10.23
C ARG A 61 -13.07 0.30 11.39
#